data_AF-A0A2N9MFQ7-F1
#
_entry.id   AF-A0A2N9MFQ7-F1
#
_cell.length_a   1.000
_cell.length_b   1.000
_cell.length_c   1.000
_cell.angle_alpha   90.00
_cell.angle_beta   90.00
_cell.angle_gamma   90.00
#
_symmetry.space_group_name_H-M   'P 1'
#
loop_
_entity.id
_entity.type
_entity.pdbx_description
1 polymer ?
#
loop_
_entity_poly.entity_id
_entity_poly.type
_entity_poly.pdbx_seq_one_letter_code
_entity_poly.pdbx_strand_id
1 'polypeptide(L)'
;MTVKAIKEAIEHLPVEDQAELWQWLDDRQQATWDAEIERDFSPGGRGRFLLEEAKSDLAAGRTKPLDQFLAEAKHMRRTGSKVRR
;
A
#
# COMPACT_ATOMS: atom_id res chain seq x y z
N MET A 1 -18.25 -26.84 5.10
CA MET A 1 -18.51 -25.67 4.22
C MET A 1 -17.42 -25.56 3.17
N THR A 2 -17.77 -25.12 1.96
CA THR A 2 -16.80 -24.83 0.89
C THR A 2 -16.66 -23.33 0.72
N VAL A 3 -15.55 -22.84 0.15
CA VAL A 3 -15.38 -21.41 -0.17
C VAL A 3 -16.49 -20.91 -1.10
N LYS A 4 -16.95 -21.76 -2.03
CA LYS A 4 -18.09 -21.44 -2.89
C LYS A 4 -19.36 -21.17 -2.09
N ALA A 5 -19.71 -22.05 -1.15
CA ALA A 5 -20.88 -21.87 -0.30
C ALA A 5 -20.78 -20.62 0.61
N ILE A 6 -19.58 -20.24 1.05
CA ILE A 6 -19.37 -19.00 1.81
C ILE A 6 -19.64 -17.77 0.92
N LYS A 7 -19.13 -17.77 -0.32
CA LYS A 7 -19.36 -16.67 -1.27
C LYS A 7 -20.85 -16.48 -1.57
N GLU A 8 -21.55 -17.57 -1.85
CA GLU A 8 -23.01 -17.55 -2.07
C GLU A 8 -23.75 -17.02 -0.84
N ALA A 9 -23.35 -17.43 0.38
CA ALA A 9 -23.95 -16.92 1.60
C ALA A 9 -23.72 -15.40 1.80
N ILE A 10 -22.55 -14.89 1.42
CA ILE A 10 -22.23 -13.45 1.48
C ILE A 10 -23.09 -12.65 0.49
N GLU A 11 -23.32 -13.18 -0.72
CA GLU A 11 -24.17 -12.53 -1.72
C GLU A 11 -25.63 -12.36 -1.25
N HIS A 12 -26.08 -13.19 -0.30
CA HIS A 12 -27.42 -13.12 0.28
C HIS A 12 -27.51 -12.21 1.52
N LEU A 13 -26.40 -11.64 2.00
CA LEU A 13 -26.42 -10.72 3.14
C LEU A 13 -26.97 -9.34 2.72
N PRO A 14 -27.66 -8.63 3.64
CA PRO A 14 -27.90 -7.20 3.51
C PRO A 14 -26.61 -6.42 3.23
N VAL A 15 -26.72 -5.26 2.58
CA VAL A 15 -25.55 -4.45 2.19
C VAL A 15 -24.75 -4.00 3.42
N GLU A 16 -25.45 -3.74 4.51
CA GLU A 16 -24.92 -3.31 5.80
C GLU A 16 -24.06 -4.42 6.43
N ASP A 17 -24.55 -5.66 6.40
CA ASP A 17 -23.84 -6.83 6.91
C ASP A 17 -22.64 -7.19 6.02
N GLN A 18 -22.74 -6.98 4.70
CA GLN A 18 -21.61 -7.11 3.78
C GLN A 18 -20.52 -6.08 4.08
N ALA A 19 -20.90 -4.83 4.41
CA ALA A 19 -19.97 -3.79 4.77
C ALA A 19 -19.27 -4.08 6.10
N GLU A 20 -20.01 -4.58 7.10
CA GLU A 20 -19.43 -5.02 8.38
C GLU A 20 -18.44 -6.18 8.17
N LEU A 21 -18.81 -7.19 7.38
CA LEU A 21 -17.92 -8.30 7.05
C LEU A 21 -16.65 -7.83 6.32
N TRP A 22 -16.80 -6.90 5.38
CA TRP A 22 -15.65 -6.33 4.66
C TRP A 22 -14.71 -5.61 5.62
N GLN A 23 -15.25 -4.78 6.52
CA GLN A 23 -14.45 -4.05 7.50
C GLN A 23 -13.68 -5.01 8.42
N TRP A 24 -14.35 -6.06 8.93
CA TRP A 24 -13.69 -7.07 9.74
C TRP A 24 -12.57 -7.82 8.99
N LEU A 25 -12.75 -8.12 7.70
CA LEU A 25 -11.72 -8.74 6.87
C LEU A 25 -10.53 -7.80 6.62
N ASP A 26 -10.81 -6.52 6.36
CA ASP A 26 -9.78 -5.50 6.16
C ASP A 26 -8.95 -5.33 7.44
N ASP A 27 -9.59 -5.15 8.60
CA ASP A 27 -8.90 -5.00 9.89
C ASP A 27 -7.95 -6.17 10.18
N ARG A 28 -8.36 -7.40 9.86
CA ARG A 28 -7.49 -8.59 10.01
C ARG A 28 -6.32 -8.59 9.04
N GLN A 29 -6.56 -8.17 7.80
CA GLN A 29 -5.49 -8.04 6.82
C GLN A 29 -4.51 -6.96 7.22
N GLN A 30 -4.98 -5.77 7.62
CA GLN A 30 -4.13 -4.69 8.13
C GLN A 30 -3.28 -5.15 9.31
N ALA A 31 -3.88 -5.81 10.31
CA ALA A 31 -3.13 -6.32 11.46
C ALA A 31 -2.04 -7.35 11.07
N THR A 32 -2.31 -8.18 10.06
CA THR A 32 -1.31 -9.14 9.55
C THR A 32 -0.18 -8.40 8.84
N TRP A 33 -0.52 -7.42 8.00
CA TRP A 33 0.45 -6.58 7.29
C TRP A 33 1.33 -5.79 8.26
N ASP A 34 0.75 -5.20 9.32
CA ASP A 34 1.49 -4.50 10.35
C ASP A 34 2.52 -5.41 11.04
N ALA A 35 2.12 -6.64 11.38
CA ALA A 35 3.02 -7.62 11.99
C ALA A 35 4.15 -8.05 11.04
N GLU A 36 3.86 -8.21 9.74
CA GLU A 36 4.87 -8.53 8.74
C GLU A 36 5.85 -7.39 8.50
N ILE A 37 5.37 -6.15 8.46
CA ILE A 37 6.21 -4.95 8.35
C ILE A 37 7.12 -4.84 9.57
N GLU A 38 6.57 -4.94 10.78
CA GLU A 38 7.36 -4.86 12.01
C GLU A 38 8.46 -5.92 12.03
N ARG A 39 8.12 -7.17 11.71
CA ARG A 39 9.10 -8.26 11.60
C ARG A 39 10.17 -7.96 10.56
N ASP A 40 9.78 -7.54 9.36
CA ASP A 40 10.72 -7.36 8.27
C ASP A 40 11.65 -6.15 8.52
N PHE A 41 11.20 -5.10 9.20
CA PHE A 41 12.02 -3.93 9.54
C PHE A 41 12.72 -3.99 10.92
N SER A 42 12.45 -5.02 11.71
CA SER A 42 13.16 -5.29 12.98
C SER A 42 14.68 -5.48 12.78
N PRO A 43 15.50 -5.38 13.84
CA PRO A 43 16.94 -5.64 13.75
C PRO A 43 17.24 -7.05 13.21
N GLY A 44 17.97 -7.13 12.09
CA GLY A 44 18.26 -8.40 11.40
C GLY A 44 17.13 -8.89 10.48
N GLY A 45 16.01 -8.16 10.42
CA GLY A 45 14.91 -8.40 9.50
C GLY A 45 15.29 -8.12 8.04
N ARG A 46 14.52 -8.70 7.12
CA ARG A 46 14.80 -8.65 5.67
C ARG A 46 14.69 -7.26 5.07
N GLY A 47 13.90 -6.35 5.66
CA GLY A 47 13.74 -4.97 5.22
C GLY A 47 14.87 -4.04 5.68
N ARG A 48 15.82 -4.51 6.51
CA ARG A 48 16.86 -3.65 7.07
C ARG A 48 17.76 -3.02 6.01
N PHE A 49 18.07 -3.75 4.93
CA PHE A 49 18.93 -3.21 3.86
C PHE A 49 18.28 -2.00 3.17
N LEU A 50 16.96 -1.99 3.01
CA LEU A 50 16.22 -0.88 2.41
C LEU A 50 16.32 0.40 3.25
N LEU A 51 16.33 0.26 4.58
CA LEU A 51 16.53 1.41 5.47
C LEU A 51 17.94 1.99 5.36
N GLU A 52 18.95 1.13 5.24
CA GLU A 52 20.33 1.59 5.07
C GLU A 52 20.55 2.21 3.68
N GLU A 53 19.92 1.67 2.64
CA GLU A 53 19.91 2.26 1.30
C GLU A 53 19.26 3.64 1.31
N ALA A 54 18.06 3.78 1.90
CA ALA A 54 17.37 5.07 1.99
C ALA A 54 18.19 6.13 2.75
N LYS A 55 18.88 5.74 3.84
CA LYS A 55 19.80 6.63 4.57
C LYS A 55 21.01 7.02 3.72
N SER A 56 21.57 6.07 2.96
CA SER A 56 22.69 6.32 2.05
C SER A 56 22.29 7.30 0.94
N ASP A 57 21.11 7.13 0.35
CA ASP A 57 20.55 8.03 -0.66
C ASP A 57 20.36 9.44 -0.12
N LEU A 58 19.82 9.56 1.09
CA LEU A 58 19.66 10.85 1.76
C LEU A 58 21.01 11.52 2.00
N ALA A 59 21.99 10.79 2.54
CA ALA A 59 23.33 11.31 2.80
C ALA A 59 24.07 11.71 1.50
N ALA A 60 23.82 11.00 0.41
CA ALA A 60 24.40 11.28 -0.90
C ALA A 60 23.65 12.38 -1.68
N GLY A 61 22.58 12.96 -1.13
CA GLY A 61 21.77 13.97 -1.81
C GLY A 61 21.00 13.43 -3.01
N ARG A 62 20.76 12.11 -3.08
CA ARG A 62 19.96 11.46 -4.14
C ARG A 62 18.44 11.56 -3.89
N THR A 63 18.04 12.20 -2.81
CA THR A 63 16.64 12.48 -2.46
C THR A 63 16.23 13.89 -2.88
N LYS A 64 14.94 14.10 -3.14
CA LYS A 64 14.37 15.44 -3.33
C LYS A 64 13.15 15.63 -2.43
N PRO A 65 12.78 16.88 -2.09
CA PRO A 65 11.55 17.16 -1.37
C PRO A 65 10.30 16.60 -2.08
N LEU A 66 9.35 16.10 -1.30
CA LEU A 66 8.15 15.44 -1.82
C LEU A 66 7.27 16.41 -2.62
N ASP A 67 7.12 17.64 -2.17
CA ASP A 67 6.39 18.70 -2.86
C ASP A 67 6.98 19.02 -4.22
N GLN A 68 8.31 19.10 -4.33
CA GLN A 68 9.01 19.26 -5.59
C GLN A 68 8.72 18.07 -6.53
N PHE A 69 8.85 16.84 -6.04
CA PHE A 69 8.55 15.63 -6.82
C PHE A 69 7.09 15.63 -7.34
N LEU A 70 6.13 15.96 -6.47
CA LEU A 70 4.72 15.97 -6.82
C LEU A 70 4.41 17.07 -7.86
N ALA A 71 5.05 18.23 -7.77
CA ALA A 71 4.93 19.30 -8.77
C ALA A 71 5.45 18.86 -10.15
N GLU A 72 6.64 18.25 -10.18
CA GLU A 72 7.24 17.68 -11.40
C GLU A 72 6.33 16.61 -12.03
N ALA A 73 5.85 15.65 -11.22
CA ALA A 73 4.97 14.57 -11.68
C ALA A 73 3.64 15.08 -12.26
N LYS A 74 3.02 16.08 -11.62
CA LYS A 74 1.81 16.75 -12.13
C LYS A 74 2.08 17.44 -13.46
N HIS A 75 3.23 18.12 -13.59
CA HIS A 75 3.62 18.77 -14.83
C HIS A 75 3.79 17.75 -15.97
N MET A 76 4.47 16.62 -15.72
CA MET A 76 4.66 15.55 -16.71
C MET A 76 3.36 14.91 -17.18
N ARG A 77 2.40 14.67 -16.27
CA ARG A 77 1.07 14.17 -16.65
C ARG A 77 0.34 15.13 -17.59
N ARG A 78 0.45 16.44 -17.34
CA ARG A 78 -0.21 17.48 -18.14
C ARG A 78 0.43 17.68 -19.51
N THR A 79 1.76 17.60 -19.61
CA THR A 79 2.49 17.72 -20.90
C THR A 79 2.43 16.44 -21.72
N GLY A 80 2.51 15.26 -21.09
CA GLY A 80 2.36 13.96 -21.76
C GLY A 80 1.00 13.75 -22.41
N SER A 81 -0.08 14.28 -21.80
CA SER A 81 -1.42 14.31 -22.43
C SER A 81 -1.53 15.25 -23.63
N LYS A 82 -0.63 16.24 -23.77
CA LYS A 82 -0.67 17.24 -24.85
C LYS A 82 0.04 16.79 -26.13
N VAL A 83 0.92 15.78 -26.04
CA VAL A 83 1.68 15.21 -27.17
C VAL A 83 0.90 14.11 -27.90
N ARG A 84 -0.18 13.58 -27.29
CA ARG A 84 -1.03 12.50 -27.85
C ARG A 84 -2.38 12.98 -28.40
N ARG A 85 -2.55 14.28 -28.68
CA ARG A 85 -3.75 14.82 -29.33
C ARG A 85 -3.40 15.51 -30.64
#